data_AF-A0A528DZG9-F1
#
_entry.id   AF-A0A528DZG9-F1
#
_cell.length_a   1.000
_cell.length_b   1.000
_cell.length_c   1.000
_cell.angle_alpha   90.00
_cell.angle_beta   90.00
_cell.angle_gamma   90.00
#
_symmetry.space_group_name_H-M   'P 1'
#
loop_
_entity.id
_entity.type
_entity.pdbx_description
1 polymer ?
#
loop_
_entity_poly.entity_id
_entity_poly.type
_entity_poly.pdbx_seq_one_letter_code
_entity_poly.pdbx_strand_id
1 'polypeptide(L)'
;VLAMAAFIGGLSAATAMVIVESVALSIMISNDLVIPLFVRRLLKTTTSENEDWSALILNVRRAAIFIMLFIAFLYYRESTDSARLSSIGLMSFAAIAQFAPALIGGLIWRGANGRGAALGMVAGIVVWSYTLLLPSLAASDTGIVVHGLFGFEALRPQALFGTVAEPLNHGVLWSLSVNTLFFVLGSLSRASVPLERIQASIFVPREASPMPSLRRFRTTVTVNDLKDTIARYLGVERTERSFQSFEESSGASLHGNEQASMDVIRFSEQLLASAVGSSSARLILSLLLRRNDRESKDAFRLLDDATEALQHNRDLLQIALDQMEQGITVFDRDFRLICWNRQYRALFDLPDEMGQVGVSLDRILRHLAERGDIPADQRVTMLNRLTSFVSPWQMELKTSGRILELRSNPMPDGGIVATYADISGRVEQDLALKRANESLEQRVKDRTVELTRVNEELAQAQMLAEEANLGKTRFLAAAGHDILQPLNAARLYCS
;
A
#
# COMPACT_ATOMS: atom_id res chain seq x y z
N VAL A 1 25.33 35.72 -33.79
CA VAL A 1 24.31 34.65 -33.87
C VAL A 1 24.71 33.41 -33.09
N LEU A 2 25.87 32.79 -33.38
CA LEU A 2 26.32 31.56 -32.67
C LEU A 2 26.43 31.74 -31.14
N ALA A 3 27.03 32.83 -30.66
CA ALA A 3 27.14 33.12 -29.23
C ALA A 3 25.77 33.32 -28.54
N MET A 4 24.83 33.94 -29.24
CA MET A 4 23.47 34.17 -28.72
C MET A 4 22.66 32.87 -28.68
N ALA A 5 22.81 32.02 -29.71
CA ALA A 5 22.21 30.68 -29.73
C ALA A 5 22.80 29.79 -28.63
N ALA A 6 24.13 29.83 -28.43
CA ALA A 6 24.81 29.12 -27.35
C ALA A 6 24.37 29.62 -25.96
N PHE A 7 24.19 30.93 -25.79
CA PHE A 7 23.69 31.50 -24.54
C PHE A 7 22.25 31.08 -24.24
N ILE A 8 21.35 31.16 -25.22
CA ILE A 8 19.95 30.71 -25.07
C ILE A 8 19.91 29.20 -24.79
N GLY A 9 20.71 28.42 -25.50
CA GLY A 9 20.84 26.98 -25.27
C GLY A 9 21.34 26.65 -23.86
N GLY A 10 22.38 27.34 -23.39
CA GLY A 10 22.94 27.16 -22.06
C GLY A 10 21.98 27.58 -20.94
N LEU A 11 21.33 28.73 -21.07
CA LEU A 11 20.33 29.21 -20.11
C LEU A 11 19.13 28.25 -20.05
N SER A 12 18.64 27.80 -21.19
CA SER A 12 17.52 26.85 -21.29
C SER A 12 17.87 25.51 -20.65
N ALA A 13 19.06 24.96 -20.95
CA ALA A 13 19.52 23.70 -20.38
C ALA A 13 19.68 23.78 -18.84
N ALA A 14 20.30 24.85 -18.34
CA ALA A 14 20.47 25.06 -16.90
C ALA A 14 19.11 25.20 -16.19
N THR A 15 18.19 25.98 -16.78
CA THR A 15 16.85 26.19 -16.21
C THR A 15 16.05 24.89 -16.20
N ALA A 16 16.10 24.12 -17.29
CA ALA A 16 15.43 22.83 -17.39
C ALA A 16 15.97 21.83 -16.35
N MET A 17 17.29 21.76 -16.16
CA MET A 17 17.92 20.91 -15.16
C MET A 17 17.42 21.25 -13.74
N VAL A 18 17.44 22.53 -13.36
CA VAL A 18 16.96 22.98 -12.05
C VAL A 18 15.48 22.67 -11.83
N ILE A 19 14.63 22.88 -12.85
CA ILE A 19 13.19 22.59 -12.77
C ILE A 19 12.97 21.09 -12.55
N VAL A 20 13.58 20.24 -13.37
CA VAL A 20 13.37 18.78 -13.32
C VAL A 20 13.85 18.22 -11.98
N GLU A 21 15.03 18.62 -11.52
CA GLU A 21 15.59 18.19 -10.24
C GLU A 21 14.73 18.65 -9.04
N SER A 22 14.29 19.92 -9.04
CA SER A 22 13.46 20.46 -7.96
C SER A 22 12.11 19.76 -7.89
N VAL A 23 11.49 19.47 -9.03
CA VAL A 23 10.21 18.74 -9.09
C VAL A 23 10.39 17.30 -8.58
N ALA A 24 11.41 16.58 -9.05
CA ALA A 24 11.67 15.21 -8.61
C ALA A 24 11.93 15.14 -7.10
N LEU A 25 12.79 16.01 -6.58
CA LEU A 25 13.16 16.04 -5.16
C LEU A 25 11.96 16.43 -4.27
N SER A 26 11.10 17.33 -4.74
CA SER A 26 9.88 17.70 -4.02
C SER A 26 8.87 16.55 -3.89
N ILE A 27 8.81 15.67 -4.89
CA ILE A 27 7.96 14.46 -4.84
C ILE A 27 8.51 13.50 -3.78
N MET A 28 9.82 13.24 -3.79
CA MET A 28 10.48 12.38 -2.81
C MET A 28 10.32 12.93 -1.39
N ILE A 29 10.55 14.23 -1.17
CA ILE A 29 10.37 14.88 0.14
C ILE A 29 8.92 14.74 0.62
N SER A 30 7.95 14.99 -0.25
CA SER A 30 6.53 14.87 0.12
C SER A 30 6.21 13.44 0.56
N ASN A 31 6.62 12.44 -0.23
CA ASN A 31 6.22 11.06 -0.03
C ASN A 31 6.97 10.35 1.11
N ASP A 32 8.28 10.57 1.18
CA ASP A 32 9.16 9.77 2.05
C ASP A 32 9.48 10.47 3.38
N LEU A 33 9.31 11.79 3.45
CA LEU A 33 9.55 12.57 4.67
C LEU A 33 8.26 13.12 5.26
N VAL A 34 7.48 13.90 4.49
CA VAL A 34 6.35 14.67 5.05
C VAL A 34 5.16 13.78 5.39
N ILE A 35 4.72 12.92 4.46
CA ILE A 35 3.56 12.05 4.69
C ILE A 35 3.74 11.14 5.92
N PRO A 36 4.85 10.40 6.10
CA PRO A 36 5.04 9.52 7.27
C PRO A 36 5.08 10.28 8.60
N LEU A 37 5.64 11.50 8.62
CA LEU A 37 5.66 12.37 9.79
C LEU A 37 4.26 12.87 10.15
N PHE A 38 3.43 13.20 9.16
CA PHE A 38 2.04 13.60 9.37
C PHE A 38 1.16 12.43 9.80
N VAL A 39 1.25 11.26 9.15
CA VAL A 39 0.49 10.06 9.49
C VAL A 39 0.77 9.59 10.94
N ARG A 40 2.03 9.65 11.38
CA ARG A 40 2.39 9.36 12.79
C ARG A 40 1.79 10.36 13.80
N ARG A 41 1.49 11.59 13.38
CA ARG A 41 0.86 12.63 14.20
C ARG A 41 -0.68 12.52 14.19
N LEU A 42 -1.26 12.11 13.05
CA LEU A 42 -2.70 11.99 12.80
C LEU A 42 -3.34 10.73 13.39
N LEU A 43 -2.58 9.65 13.61
CA LEU A 43 -3.05 8.48 14.39
C LEU A 43 -3.44 8.83 15.85
N LYS A 44 -3.16 10.05 16.31
CA LYS A 44 -3.51 10.56 17.64
C LYS A 44 -4.74 11.47 17.66
N THR A 45 -5.28 11.84 16.52
CA THR A 45 -6.48 12.68 16.39
C THR A 45 -7.44 12.00 15.42
N THR A 46 -8.33 11.20 15.99
CA THR A 46 -9.63 10.90 15.40
C THR A 46 -10.33 12.21 15.01
N THR A 47 -11.18 12.12 13.98
CA THR A 47 -12.11 13.13 13.43
C THR A 47 -11.56 14.14 12.43
N SER A 48 -11.69 13.85 11.13
CA SER A 48 -12.54 14.62 10.21
C SER A 48 -12.58 13.92 8.84
N GLU A 49 -13.77 13.49 8.42
CA GLU A 49 -14.05 13.12 7.04
C GLU A 49 -13.89 14.37 6.14
N ASN A 50 -13.34 14.20 4.94
CA ASN A 50 -13.23 15.20 3.86
C ASN A 50 -12.30 16.41 4.04
N GLU A 51 -11.07 16.25 4.53
CA GLU A 51 -10.01 17.23 4.17
C GLU A 51 -9.45 16.92 2.77
N ASP A 52 -9.31 17.95 1.93
CA ASP A 52 -8.69 17.89 0.59
C ASP A 52 -7.20 17.54 0.66
N TRP A 53 -6.90 16.26 0.93
CA TRP A 53 -5.53 15.74 1.02
C TRP A 53 -4.72 15.99 -0.26
N SER A 54 -5.39 15.97 -1.41
CA SER A 54 -4.79 16.31 -2.70
C SER A 54 -4.24 17.74 -2.74
N ALA A 55 -4.96 18.72 -2.16
CA ALA A 55 -4.54 20.11 -2.11
C ALA A 55 -3.39 20.31 -1.11
N LEU A 56 -3.44 19.62 0.04
CA LEU A 56 -2.36 19.63 1.03
C LEU A 56 -1.05 19.08 0.45
N ILE A 57 -1.11 17.93 -0.23
CA ILE A 57 0.07 17.32 -0.88
C ILE A 57 0.66 18.26 -1.94
N LEU A 58 -0.20 18.92 -2.73
CA LEU A 58 0.26 19.87 -3.75
C LEU A 58 0.94 21.10 -3.12
N ASN A 59 0.38 21.64 -2.05
CA ASN A 59 0.95 22.78 -1.33
C ASN A 59 2.27 22.42 -0.64
N VAL A 60 2.37 21.23 -0.04
CA VAL A 60 3.62 20.69 0.51
C VAL A 60 4.70 20.63 -0.57
N ARG A 61 4.36 20.12 -1.76
CA ARG A 61 5.31 20.03 -2.87
C ARG A 61 5.79 21.41 -3.33
N ARG A 62 4.86 22.37 -3.50
CA ARG A 62 5.20 23.76 -3.87
C ARG A 62 6.07 24.43 -2.83
N ALA A 63 5.77 24.25 -1.55
CA ALA A 63 6.58 24.74 -0.44
C ALA A 63 7.97 24.10 -0.44
N ALA A 64 8.08 22.78 -0.68
CA ALA A 64 9.37 22.10 -0.79
C ALA A 64 10.23 22.67 -1.93
N ILE A 65 9.66 22.89 -3.12
CA ILE A 65 10.36 23.54 -4.25
C ILE A 65 10.87 24.93 -3.83
N PHE A 66 10.01 25.74 -3.22
CA PHE A 66 10.38 27.08 -2.78
C PHE A 66 11.52 27.06 -1.74
N ILE A 67 11.42 26.20 -0.72
CA ILE A 67 12.44 26.05 0.33
C ILE A 67 13.77 25.58 -0.27
N MET A 68 13.75 24.60 -1.17
CA MET A 68 14.96 24.09 -1.82
C MET A 68 15.65 25.17 -2.66
N LEU A 69 14.90 25.89 -3.49
CA LEU A 69 15.43 27.01 -4.28
C LEU A 69 15.95 28.15 -3.39
N PHE A 70 15.26 28.42 -2.27
CA PHE A 70 15.70 29.42 -1.30
C PHE A 70 17.02 29.03 -0.62
N ILE A 71 17.17 27.77 -0.18
CA ILE A 71 18.42 27.25 0.39
C ILE A 71 19.54 27.27 -0.64
N ALA A 72 19.26 26.85 -1.88
CA ALA A 72 20.25 26.88 -2.96
C ALA A 72 20.70 28.32 -3.27
N PHE A 73 19.78 29.27 -3.29
CA PHE A 73 20.09 30.70 -3.46
C PHE A 73 20.91 31.25 -2.29
N LEU A 74 20.57 30.87 -1.05
CA LEU A 74 21.33 31.28 0.13
C LEU A 74 22.74 30.71 0.11
N TYR A 75 22.91 29.45 -0.29
CA TYR A 75 24.22 28.83 -0.48
C TYR A 75 25.03 29.55 -1.58
N TYR A 76 24.40 29.88 -2.71
CA TYR A 76 25.05 30.66 -3.77
C TYR A 76 25.51 32.05 -3.30
N ARG A 77 24.71 32.71 -2.45
CA ARG A 77 25.00 34.04 -1.91
C ARG A 77 26.13 34.04 -0.86
N GLU A 78 26.14 33.06 0.03
CA GLU A 78 27.14 32.97 1.12
C GLU A 78 28.44 32.31 0.64
N SER A 79 28.42 31.58 -0.48
CA SER A 79 29.63 31.00 -1.06
C SER A 79 30.58 32.12 -1.49
N THR A 80 31.77 32.14 -0.90
CA THR A 80 32.84 33.09 -1.28
C THR A 80 33.29 32.82 -2.72
N ASP A 81 33.65 33.88 -3.48
CA ASP A 81 34.03 33.90 -4.92
C ASP A 81 35.12 32.89 -5.36
N SER A 82 35.69 32.14 -4.42
CA SER A 82 36.80 31.19 -4.61
C SER A 82 36.35 29.73 -4.86
N ALA A 83 35.07 29.40 -4.69
CA ALA A 83 34.58 28.04 -4.88
C ALA A 83 34.42 27.71 -6.38
N ARG A 84 35.40 27.00 -6.94
CA ARG A 84 35.30 26.45 -8.31
C ARG A 84 34.06 25.55 -8.41
N LEU A 85 33.24 25.68 -9.46
CA LEU A 85 32.02 24.88 -9.68
C LEU A 85 32.25 23.36 -9.53
N SER A 86 33.43 22.86 -9.91
CA SER A 86 33.84 21.46 -9.73
C SER A 86 33.93 21.03 -8.26
N SER A 87 34.35 21.92 -7.37
CA SER A 87 34.43 21.63 -5.92
C SER A 87 33.06 21.43 -5.29
N ILE A 88 32.04 22.18 -5.73
CA ILE A 88 30.66 22.02 -5.28
C ILE A 88 30.14 20.63 -5.66
N GLY A 89 30.36 20.19 -6.91
CA GLY A 89 29.98 18.85 -7.34
C GLY A 89 30.69 17.74 -6.56
N LEU A 90 32.00 17.87 -6.33
CA LEU A 90 32.78 16.90 -5.55
C LEU A 90 32.33 16.81 -4.08
N MET A 91 31.98 17.94 -3.44
CA MET A 91 31.43 17.94 -2.09
C MET A 91 30.06 17.24 -2.03
N SER A 92 29.21 17.44 -3.03
CA SER A 92 27.92 16.74 -3.14
C SER A 92 28.10 15.22 -3.33
N PHE A 93 29.04 14.79 -4.16
CA PHE A 93 29.36 13.35 -4.29
C PHE A 93 29.90 12.76 -2.99
N ALA A 94 30.72 13.50 -2.25
CA ALA A 94 31.18 13.11 -0.93
C ALA A 94 30.02 12.94 0.09
N ALA A 95 28.96 13.75 -0.03
CA ALA A 95 27.75 13.61 0.77
C ALA A 95 26.97 12.35 0.38
N ILE A 96 26.79 12.09 -0.92
CA ILE A 96 26.11 10.88 -1.42
C ILE A 96 26.88 9.62 -1.02
N ALA A 97 28.21 9.66 -0.99
CA ALA A 97 29.03 8.53 -0.58
C ALA A 97 28.73 8.08 0.87
N GLN A 98 28.13 8.93 1.72
CA GLN A 98 27.73 8.54 3.09
C GLN A 98 26.67 7.42 3.12
N PHE A 99 25.95 7.19 2.02
CA PHE A 99 25.04 6.04 1.91
C PHE A 99 25.78 4.72 1.66
N ALA A 100 27.03 4.77 1.19
CA ALA A 100 27.75 3.57 0.74
C ALA A 100 27.99 2.53 1.85
N PRO A 101 28.44 2.89 3.07
CA PRO A 101 28.65 1.90 4.13
C PRO A 101 27.37 1.14 4.49
N ALA A 102 26.24 1.83 4.60
CA ALA A 102 24.95 1.22 4.90
C ALA A 102 24.42 0.38 3.73
N LEU A 103 24.57 0.84 2.49
CA LEU A 103 24.14 0.12 1.29
C LEU A 103 24.94 -1.18 1.10
N ILE A 104 26.27 -1.08 1.11
CA ILE A 104 27.18 -2.22 0.95
C ILE A 104 27.06 -3.16 2.16
N GLY A 105 27.04 -2.58 3.37
CA GLY A 105 26.87 -3.33 4.61
C GLY A 105 25.53 -4.08 4.66
N GLY A 106 24.43 -3.48 4.22
CA GLY A 106 23.13 -4.15 4.16
C GLY A 106 23.07 -5.30 3.14
N LEU A 107 23.85 -5.23 2.07
CA LEU A 107 23.93 -6.28 1.04
C LEU A 107 24.83 -7.45 1.44
N ILE A 108 25.92 -7.19 2.16
CA ILE A 108 26.96 -8.20 2.44
C ILE A 108 26.90 -8.71 3.89
N TRP A 109 26.55 -7.84 4.85
CA TRP A 109 26.62 -8.14 6.28
C TRP A 109 25.25 -8.37 6.89
N ARG A 110 24.92 -9.64 7.16
CA ARG A 110 23.63 -10.06 7.75
C ARG A 110 23.34 -9.49 9.14
N GLY A 111 24.37 -9.05 9.87
CA GLY A 111 24.26 -8.43 11.18
C GLY A 111 24.00 -6.92 11.12
N ALA A 112 24.00 -6.32 9.93
CA ALA A 112 23.69 -4.91 9.75
C ALA A 112 22.26 -4.60 10.22
N ASN A 113 22.10 -3.54 11.02
CA ASN A 113 20.80 -3.10 11.51
C ASN A 113 20.51 -1.65 11.08
N GLY A 114 19.22 -1.28 11.03
CA GLY A 114 18.78 0.05 10.61
C GLY A 114 19.23 1.15 11.58
N ARG A 115 19.41 0.83 12.86
CA ARG A 115 19.92 1.77 13.87
C ARG A 115 21.39 2.10 13.62
N GLY A 116 22.21 1.12 13.29
CA GLY A 116 23.61 1.28 12.91
C GLY A 116 23.72 2.09 11.63
N ALA A 117 22.89 1.81 10.63
CA ALA A 117 22.82 2.62 9.41
C ALA A 117 22.49 4.09 9.74
N ALA A 118 21.48 4.34 10.58
CA ALA A 118 21.12 5.69 11.00
C ALA A 118 22.24 6.40 11.78
N LEU A 119 22.86 5.72 12.76
CA LEU A 119 23.97 6.27 13.54
C LEU A 119 25.20 6.58 12.68
N GLY A 120 25.56 5.66 11.77
CA GLY A 120 26.65 5.84 10.81
C GLY A 120 26.40 7.02 9.89
N MET A 121 25.22 7.09 9.26
CA MET A 121 24.86 8.20 8.36
C MET A 121 24.85 9.55 9.09
N VAL A 122 24.26 9.64 10.29
CA VAL A 122 24.24 10.89 11.06
C VAL A 122 25.65 11.31 11.44
N ALA A 123 26.47 10.40 11.97
CA ALA A 123 27.85 10.71 12.35
C ALA A 123 28.69 11.12 11.12
N GLY A 124 28.55 10.41 10.00
CA GLY A 124 29.22 10.69 8.74
C GLY A 124 28.83 12.05 8.16
N ILE A 125 27.54 12.39 8.13
CA ILE A 125 27.04 13.69 7.67
C ILE A 125 27.55 14.82 8.56
N VAL A 126 27.56 14.65 9.88
CA VAL A 126 28.09 15.66 10.81
C VAL A 126 29.57 15.92 10.57
N VAL A 127 30.38 14.87 10.42
CA VAL A 127 31.81 15.01 10.12
C VAL A 127 32.01 15.63 8.74
N TRP A 128 31.29 15.18 7.72
CA TRP A 128 31.33 15.77 6.37
C TRP A 128 30.97 17.26 6.39
N SER A 129 29.90 17.64 7.09
CA SER A 129 29.48 19.03 7.23
C SER A 129 30.55 19.86 7.93
N TYR A 130 31.20 19.30 8.95
CA TYR A 130 32.28 19.98 9.67
C TYR A 130 33.54 20.16 8.81
N THR A 131 33.95 19.13 8.07
CA THR A 131 35.22 19.13 7.33
C THR A 131 35.16 19.77 5.95
N LEU A 132 34.02 19.72 5.27
CA LEU A 132 33.87 20.13 3.87
C LEU A 132 32.89 21.29 3.70
N LEU A 133 31.69 21.21 4.29
CA LEU A 133 30.65 22.23 4.11
C LEU A 133 30.94 23.51 4.91
N LEU A 134 31.40 23.39 6.15
CA LEU A 134 31.67 24.55 6.99
C LEU A 134 32.81 25.41 6.44
N PRO A 135 33.98 24.87 6.03
CA PRO A 135 35.05 25.68 5.46
C PRO A 135 34.74 26.26 4.08
N SER A 136 33.72 25.75 3.37
CA SER A 136 33.29 26.33 2.09
C SER A 136 32.34 27.51 2.27
N LEU A 137 31.59 27.54 3.37
CA LEU A 137 30.68 28.64 3.74
C LEU A 137 31.35 29.72 4.60
N ALA A 138 32.31 29.33 5.42
CA ALA A 138 32.98 30.24 6.36
C ALA A 138 34.22 30.88 5.72
N ALA A 139 34.45 32.16 6.02
CA ALA A 139 35.70 32.83 5.66
C ALA A 139 36.92 32.10 6.28
N SER A 140 38.05 32.12 5.56
CA SER A 140 39.31 31.46 5.96
C SER A 140 39.79 31.85 7.36
N ASP A 141 39.42 33.04 7.84
CA ASP A 141 39.90 33.63 9.10
C ASP A 141 38.96 33.33 10.29
N THR A 142 37.91 32.53 10.08
CA THR A 142 37.01 32.15 11.18
C THR A 142 37.74 31.27 12.21
N GLY A 143 37.63 31.62 13.49
CA GLY A 143 38.38 30.95 14.57
C GLY A 143 38.17 29.44 14.66
N ILE A 144 37.03 28.93 14.19
CA ILE A 144 36.73 27.48 14.15
C ILE A 144 37.53 26.78 13.04
N VAL A 145 37.76 27.46 11.91
CA VAL A 145 38.57 26.93 10.80
C VAL A 145 40.06 26.99 11.15
N VAL A 146 40.48 28.07 11.81
CA VAL A 146 41.90 28.33 12.15
C VAL A 146 42.36 27.62 13.42
N HIS A 147 41.54 27.53 14.47
CA HIS A 147 41.93 26.93 15.76
C HIS A 147 41.22 25.61 16.07
N GLY A 148 40.31 25.16 15.21
CA GLY A 148 39.50 23.96 15.46
C GLY A 148 38.39 24.20 16.49
N LEU A 149 37.54 23.20 16.68
CA LEU A 149 36.43 23.28 17.63
C LEU A 149 36.97 23.48 19.06
N PHE A 150 36.44 24.47 19.78
CA PHE A 150 36.85 24.85 21.14
C PHE A 150 38.34 25.27 21.31
N GLY A 151 39.05 25.57 20.21
CA GLY A 151 40.45 26.00 20.25
C GLY A 151 41.47 24.86 20.27
N PHE A 152 41.04 23.61 20.08
CA PHE A 152 41.95 22.47 19.92
C PHE A 152 42.46 22.36 18.48
N GLU A 153 43.76 22.57 18.27
CA GLU A 153 44.38 22.49 16.93
C GLU A 153 44.21 21.11 16.26
N ALA A 154 44.07 20.04 17.05
CA ALA A 154 43.79 18.69 16.56
C ALA A 154 42.39 18.53 15.94
N LEU A 155 41.46 19.46 16.22
CA LEU A 155 40.09 19.43 15.68
C LEU A 155 39.92 20.38 14.50
N ARG A 156 41.00 20.82 13.84
CA ARG A 156 40.90 21.65 12.63
C ARG A 156 40.12 20.92 11.53
N PRO A 157 39.09 21.54 10.90
CA PRO A 157 38.30 20.91 9.84
C PRO A 157 39.09 20.30 8.68
N GLN A 158 40.20 20.93 8.30
CA GLN A 158 41.06 20.51 7.18
C GLN A 158 42.31 19.73 7.63
N ALA A 159 42.49 19.53 8.94
CA ALA A 159 43.65 18.86 9.52
C ALA A 159 43.29 18.10 10.80
N LEU A 160 42.18 17.35 10.78
CA LEU A 160 41.76 16.50 11.90
C LEU A 160 42.89 15.57 12.33
N PHE A 161 43.17 15.59 13.62
CA PHE A 161 44.23 14.83 14.29
C PHE A 161 45.63 15.06 13.70
N GLY A 162 45.88 16.23 13.08
CA GLY A 162 47.18 16.58 12.50
C GLY A 162 47.46 15.91 11.15
N THR A 163 46.47 15.27 10.53
CA THR A 163 46.61 14.66 9.20
C THR A 163 46.51 15.73 8.11
N VAL A 164 47.60 15.96 7.36
CA VAL A 164 47.65 16.94 6.27
C VAL A 164 47.40 16.22 4.95
N ALA A 165 46.26 16.52 4.33
CA ALA A 165 45.91 16.01 2.99
C ALA A 165 45.09 17.08 2.24
N GLU A 166 44.84 16.85 0.95
CA GLU A 166 43.94 17.71 0.18
C GLU A 166 42.55 17.75 0.84
N PRO A 167 41.91 18.93 0.99
CA PRO A 167 40.70 19.09 1.81
C PRO A 167 39.58 18.09 1.49
N LEU A 168 39.36 17.81 0.20
CA LEU A 168 38.36 16.83 -0.23
C LEU A 168 38.69 15.41 0.24
N ASN A 169 39.93 14.95 0.02
CA ASN A 169 40.37 13.62 0.41
C ASN A 169 40.33 13.44 1.92
N HIS A 170 40.76 14.48 2.65
CA HIS A 170 40.70 14.53 4.10
C HIS A 170 39.26 14.38 4.62
N GLY A 171 38.35 15.20 4.12
CA GLY A 171 36.95 15.18 4.56
C GLY A 171 36.21 13.89 4.20
N VAL A 172 36.43 13.35 3.00
CA VAL A 172 35.84 12.06 2.57
C VAL A 172 36.36 10.92 3.44
N LEU A 173 37.67 10.86 3.68
CA LEU A 173 38.28 9.81 4.48
C LEU A 173 37.74 9.79 5.90
N TRP A 174 37.72 10.93 6.58
CA TRP A 174 37.23 11.01 7.97
C TRP A 174 35.73 10.78 8.08
N SER A 175 34.93 11.38 7.20
CA SER A 175 33.47 11.20 7.24
C SER A 175 33.06 9.75 6.98
N LEU A 176 33.63 9.09 5.97
CA LEU A 176 33.33 7.67 5.68
C LEU A 176 33.88 6.73 6.73
N SER A 177 35.05 7.02 7.32
CA SER A 177 35.62 6.20 8.39
C SER A 177 34.76 6.25 9.64
N VAL A 178 34.34 7.45 10.05
CA VAL A 178 33.44 7.63 11.20
C VAL A 178 32.07 7.00 10.92
N ASN A 179 31.53 7.19 9.71
CA ASN A 179 30.28 6.56 9.29
C ASN A 179 30.35 5.03 9.42
N THR A 180 31.38 4.43 8.82
CA THR A 180 31.58 2.97 8.84
C THR A 180 31.78 2.46 10.27
N LEU A 181 32.55 3.17 11.09
CA LEU A 181 32.78 2.81 12.49
C LEU A 181 31.47 2.81 13.29
N PHE A 182 30.68 3.88 13.21
CA PHE A 182 29.39 3.96 13.92
C PHE A 182 28.34 3.02 13.34
N PHE A 183 28.40 2.74 12.04
CA PHE A 183 27.59 1.70 11.41
C PHE A 183 27.91 0.32 11.99
N VAL A 184 29.19 -0.03 12.11
CA VAL A 184 29.64 -1.30 12.69
C VAL A 184 29.31 -1.40 14.17
N LEU A 185 29.66 -0.39 14.96
CA LEU A 185 29.38 -0.36 16.41
C LEU A 185 27.88 -0.39 16.68
N GLY A 186 27.09 0.39 15.95
CA GLY A 186 25.63 0.40 16.07
C GLY A 186 25.00 -0.94 15.68
N SER A 187 25.54 -1.58 14.64
CA SER A 187 25.10 -2.91 14.19
C SER A 187 25.45 -4.03 15.17
N LEU A 188 26.61 -3.96 15.82
CA LEU A 188 27.05 -4.93 16.83
C LEU A 188 26.38 -4.72 18.20
N SER A 189 25.96 -3.48 18.52
CA SER A 189 25.43 -3.14 19.84
C SER A 189 24.09 -3.80 20.19
N ARG A 190 23.31 -4.25 19.18
CA ARG A 190 22.00 -4.85 19.40
C ARG A 190 21.66 -5.84 18.29
N ALA A 191 21.12 -7.00 18.66
CA ALA A 191 20.62 -7.99 17.71
C ALA A 191 19.56 -7.39 16.78
N SER A 192 19.62 -7.75 15.49
CA SER A 192 18.71 -7.26 14.45
C SER A 192 17.26 -7.61 14.77
N VAL A 193 16.37 -6.64 14.52
CA VAL A 193 14.92 -6.73 14.73
C VAL A 193 14.34 -7.75 13.73
N PRO A 194 13.23 -8.45 14.03
CA PRO A 194 12.66 -9.48 13.13
C PRO A 194 12.42 -9.00 11.69
N LEU A 195 11.95 -7.77 11.51
CA LEU A 195 11.78 -7.12 10.18
C LEU A 195 13.11 -6.99 9.41
N GLU A 196 14.20 -6.62 10.10
CA GLU A 196 15.53 -6.48 9.51
C GLU A 196 16.08 -7.84 9.08
N ARG A 197 15.79 -8.92 9.83
CA ARG A 197 16.19 -10.29 9.46
C ARG A 197 15.43 -10.82 8.25
N ILE A 198 14.14 -10.51 8.14
CA ILE A 198 13.32 -10.88 6.99
C ILE A 198 13.87 -10.20 5.74
N GLN A 199 14.14 -8.90 5.80
CA GLN A 199 14.74 -8.16 4.67
C GLN A 199 16.14 -8.69 4.31
N ALA A 200 17.01 -8.93 5.30
CA ALA A 200 18.33 -9.49 5.06
C ALA A 200 18.28 -10.91 4.44
N SER A 201 17.24 -11.70 4.72
CA SER A 201 17.07 -13.05 4.16
C SER A 201 16.72 -13.07 2.68
N ILE A 202 16.19 -11.97 2.14
CA ILE A 202 15.88 -11.81 0.70
C ILE A 202 17.18 -11.57 -0.10
N PHE A 203 18.10 -10.77 0.46
CA PHE A 203 19.31 -10.35 -0.24
C PHE A 203 20.53 -11.24 0.05
N VAL A 204 20.57 -11.90 1.21
CA VAL A 204 21.63 -12.86 1.57
C VAL A 204 20.99 -14.24 1.78
N PRO A 205 20.86 -15.04 0.70
CA PRO A 205 20.39 -16.42 0.81
C PRO A 205 21.22 -17.17 1.85
N ARG A 206 20.57 -17.98 2.68
CA ARG A 206 21.31 -19.04 3.37
C ARG A 206 21.98 -19.89 2.30
N GLU A 207 23.30 -20.06 2.34
CA GLU A 207 23.85 -21.33 1.91
C GLU A 207 23.04 -22.38 2.65
N ALA A 208 22.33 -23.21 1.90
CA ALA A 208 21.64 -24.35 2.46
C ALA A 208 22.71 -25.13 3.20
N SER A 209 22.74 -25.02 4.54
CA SER A 209 23.48 -25.99 5.33
C SER A 209 22.98 -27.33 4.84
N PRO A 210 23.87 -28.23 4.36
CA PRO A 210 23.45 -29.51 3.82
C PRO A 210 22.54 -30.12 4.88
N MET A 211 21.29 -30.43 4.49
CA MET A 211 20.33 -31.04 5.40
C MET A 211 21.07 -32.11 6.20
N PRO A 212 21.08 -32.03 7.55
CA PRO A 212 21.81 -33.01 8.33
C PRO A 212 21.27 -34.36 7.93
N SER A 213 22.13 -35.18 7.32
CA SER A 213 21.77 -36.48 6.79
C SER A 213 21.05 -37.26 7.89
N LEU A 214 19.83 -37.72 7.60
CA LEU A 214 18.87 -38.43 8.47
C LEU A 214 19.38 -39.74 9.10
N ARG A 215 20.69 -40.00 9.16
CA ARG A 215 21.27 -41.28 9.56
C ARG A 215 21.78 -41.39 11.00
N ARG A 216 21.67 -40.35 11.84
CA ARG A 216 22.00 -40.44 13.28
C ARG A 216 21.06 -39.63 14.18
N PHE A 217 19.75 -39.87 14.06
CA PHE A 217 18.80 -39.50 15.12
C PHE A 217 18.88 -40.57 16.22
N ARG A 218 19.72 -40.35 17.25
CA ARG A 218 19.56 -41.05 18.54
C ARG A 218 18.73 -40.15 19.43
N THR A 219 17.42 -40.40 19.49
CA THR A 219 16.47 -39.65 20.30
C THR A 219 16.64 -40.02 21.78
N THR A 220 16.98 -39.04 22.61
CA THR A 220 17.07 -39.13 24.09
C THR A 220 15.70 -39.23 24.79
N VAL A 221 14.63 -39.52 24.05
CA VAL A 221 13.25 -39.59 24.56
C VAL A 221 12.92 -41.01 24.97
N THR A 222 12.36 -41.17 26.17
CA THR A 222 11.99 -42.48 26.72
C THR A 222 10.58 -42.89 26.29
N VAL A 223 10.28 -44.19 26.39
CA VAL A 223 8.92 -44.69 26.14
C VAL A 223 7.90 -44.07 27.12
N ASN A 224 8.29 -43.84 28.37
CA ASN A 224 7.45 -43.16 29.36
C ASN A 224 7.12 -41.71 28.97
N ASP A 225 8.09 -40.96 28.44
CA ASP A 225 7.86 -39.58 27.98
C ASP A 225 6.79 -39.52 26.87
N LEU A 226 6.79 -40.52 25.98
CA LEU A 226 5.77 -40.66 24.93
C LEU A 226 4.41 -41.04 25.53
N LYS A 227 4.37 -42.06 26.39
CA LYS A 227 3.13 -42.49 27.07
C LYS A 227 2.49 -41.35 27.85
N ASP A 228 3.27 -40.62 28.66
CA ASP A 228 2.79 -39.47 29.43
C ASP A 228 2.25 -38.35 28.54
N THR A 229 2.89 -38.12 27.40
CA THR A 229 2.48 -37.10 26.45
C THR A 229 1.19 -37.47 25.74
N ILE A 230 1.04 -38.72 25.33
CA ILE A 230 -0.17 -39.22 24.66
C ILE A 230 -1.33 -39.31 25.67
N ALA A 231 -1.06 -39.74 26.90
CA ALA A 231 -2.05 -39.88 27.96
C ALA A 231 -2.72 -38.55 28.33
N ARG A 232 -2.02 -37.41 28.18
CA ARG A 232 -2.61 -36.07 28.37
C ARG A 232 -3.73 -35.76 27.37
N TYR A 233 -3.74 -36.38 26.20
CA TYR A 233 -4.72 -36.11 25.14
C TYR A 233 -5.74 -37.23 24.97
N LEU A 234 -5.33 -38.50 25.08
CA LEU A 234 -6.20 -39.66 24.87
C LEU A 234 -6.68 -40.32 26.18
N GLY A 235 -6.14 -39.93 27.32
CA GLY A 235 -6.37 -40.56 28.61
C GLY A 235 -5.41 -41.73 28.89
N VAL A 236 -5.15 -41.99 30.18
CA VAL A 236 -4.16 -42.97 30.65
C VAL A 236 -4.54 -44.39 30.24
N GLU A 237 -5.79 -44.81 30.48
CA GLU A 237 -6.26 -46.18 30.18
C GLU A 237 -6.20 -46.52 28.70
N ARG A 238 -6.56 -45.57 27.83
CA ARG A 238 -6.56 -45.77 26.37
C ARG A 238 -5.14 -45.84 25.83
N THR A 239 -4.25 -45.02 26.37
CA THR A 239 -2.83 -45.00 25.98
C THR A 239 -2.17 -46.31 26.37
N GLU A 240 -2.37 -46.77 27.61
CA GLU A 240 -1.72 -48.01 28.07
C GLU A 240 -2.21 -49.23 27.29
N ARG A 241 -3.52 -49.33 27.03
CA ARG A 241 -4.09 -50.40 26.20
C ARG A 241 -3.49 -50.41 24.78
N SER A 242 -3.34 -49.25 24.15
CA SER A 242 -2.77 -49.15 22.81
C SER A 242 -1.29 -49.52 22.75
N PHE A 243 -0.49 -49.15 23.75
CA PHE A 243 0.91 -49.57 23.83
C PHE A 243 1.04 -51.06 24.12
N GLN A 244 0.18 -51.63 24.97
CA GLN A 244 0.15 -53.08 25.25
C GLN A 244 -0.19 -53.89 23.99
N SER A 245 -1.20 -53.47 23.21
CA SER A 245 -1.49 -54.11 21.92
C SER A 245 -0.34 -53.98 20.91
N PHE A 246 0.41 -52.88 20.96
CA PHE A 246 1.59 -52.69 20.12
C PHE A 246 2.73 -53.66 20.50
N GLU A 247 2.98 -53.87 21.80
CA GLU A 247 3.95 -54.87 22.31
C GLU A 247 3.60 -56.29 21.87
N GLU A 248 2.33 -56.68 22.00
CA GLU A 248 1.83 -58.00 21.57
C GLU A 248 2.00 -58.22 20.07
N SER A 249 1.73 -57.19 19.25
CA SER A 249 1.85 -57.28 17.79
C SER A 249 3.30 -57.22 17.28
N SER A 250 4.19 -56.54 17.99
CA SER A 250 5.59 -56.34 17.59
C SER A 250 6.55 -57.36 18.19
N GLY A 251 6.10 -58.14 19.19
CA GLY A 251 6.92 -59.16 19.87
C GLY A 251 8.07 -58.61 20.71
N ALA A 252 8.07 -57.30 20.98
CA ALA A 252 9.09 -56.59 21.74
C ALA A 252 8.48 -56.06 23.04
N SER A 253 9.08 -56.37 24.18
CA SER A 253 8.71 -55.78 25.47
C SER A 253 9.29 -54.39 25.56
N LEU A 254 8.45 -53.38 25.80
CA LEU A 254 8.84 -52.00 25.95
C LEU A 254 9.04 -51.66 27.43
N HIS A 255 10.28 -51.42 27.83
CA HIS A 255 10.56 -50.94 29.18
C HIS A 255 10.41 -49.42 29.23
N GLY A 256 9.59 -48.91 30.15
CA GLY A 256 9.25 -47.48 30.21
C GLY A 256 10.44 -46.49 30.25
N ASN A 257 11.57 -46.89 30.83
CA ASN A 257 12.79 -46.05 30.92
C ASN A 257 13.76 -46.23 29.75
N GLU A 258 13.45 -47.09 28.78
CA GLU A 258 14.30 -47.27 27.60
C GLU A 258 14.06 -46.16 26.57
N GLN A 259 15.04 -45.95 25.69
CA GLN A 259 14.92 -44.99 24.61
C GLN A 259 13.94 -45.49 23.57
N ALA A 260 13.00 -44.63 23.18
CA ALA A 260 12.01 -44.96 22.18
C ALA A 260 12.68 -45.22 20.83
N SER A 261 12.47 -46.41 20.28
CA SER A 261 12.90 -46.75 18.93
C SER A 261 12.07 -45.98 17.89
N MET A 262 12.56 -45.91 16.66
CA MET A 262 11.86 -45.20 15.58
C MET A 262 10.45 -45.77 15.32
N ASP A 263 10.27 -47.08 15.51
CA ASP A 263 8.97 -47.74 15.35
C ASP A 263 7.98 -47.30 16.43
N VAL A 264 8.43 -47.14 17.68
CA VAL A 264 7.62 -46.64 18.79
C VAL A 264 7.23 -45.17 18.59
N ILE A 265 8.15 -44.34 18.06
CA ILE A 265 7.88 -42.93 17.75
C ILE A 265 6.83 -42.82 16.62
N ARG A 266 6.94 -43.63 15.57
CA ARG A 266 5.98 -43.63 14.46
C ARG A 266 4.59 -44.10 14.92
N PHE A 267 4.54 -45.15 15.75
CA PHE A 267 3.29 -45.60 16.36
C PHE A 267 2.66 -44.50 17.23
N SER A 268 3.47 -43.82 18.03
CA SER A 268 3.04 -42.68 18.86
C SER A 268 2.47 -41.53 18.02
N GLU A 269 3.05 -41.23 16.85
CA GLU A 269 2.55 -40.21 15.92
C GLU A 269 1.18 -40.59 15.37
N GLN A 270 1.01 -41.85 14.95
CA GLN A 270 -0.27 -42.35 14.44
C GLN A 270 -1.35 -42.36 15.53
N LEU A 271 -1.00 -42.77 16.74
CA LEU A 271 -1.92 -42.83 17.86
C LEU A 271 -2.39 -41.43 18.27
N LEU A 272 -1.48 -40.45 18.39
CA LEU A 272 -1.84 -39.05 18.62
C LEU A 272 -2.64 -38.44 17.45
N ALA A 273 -2.26 -38.75 16.21
CA ALA A 273 -2.93 -38.24 15.02
C ALA A 273 -4.39 -38.70 14.94
N SER A 274 -4.70 -39.88 15.48
CA SER A 274 -6.08 -40.39 15.54
C SER A 274 -7.01 -39.52 16.41
N ALA A 275 -6.46 -38.75 17.35
CA ALA A 275 -7.23 -37.89 18.24
C ALA A 275 -7.13 -36.39 17.88
N VAL A 276 -5.96 -35.92 17.43
CA VAL A 276 -5.67 -34.47 17.27
C VAL A 276 -5.36 -34.08 15.80
N GLY A 277 -5.34 -35.06 14.89
CA GLY A 277 -4.95 -34.85 13.49
C GLY A 277 -3.43 -34.93 13.27
N SER A 278 -3.02 -35.29 12.05
CA SER A 278 -1.62 -35.63 11.71
C SER A 278 -0.65 -34.45 11.88
N SER A 279 -1.05 -33.25 11.45
CA SER A 279 -0.21 -32.05 11.56
C SER A 279 0.04 -31.65 13.03
N SER A 280 -0.98 -31.76 13.88
CA SER A 280 -0.90 -31.46 15.31
C SER A 280 -0.09 -32.50 16.07
N ALA A 281 -0.27 -33.78 15.76
CA ALA A 281 0.47 -34.89 16.37
C ALA A 281 1.97 -34.79 16.10
N ARG A 282 2.35 -34.46 14.85
CA ARG A 282 3.74 -34.25 14.45
C ARG A 282 4.37 -33.08 15.20
N LEU A 283 3.61 -32.00 15.42
CA LEU A 283 4.08 -30.85 16.21
C LEU A 283 4.32 -31.23 17.67
N ILE A 284 3.36 -31.89 18.32
CA ILE A 284 3.46 -32.32 19.73
C ILE A 284 4.67 -33.24 19.94
N LEU A 285 4.88 -34.21 19.05
CA LEU A 285 6.05 -35.09 19.11
C LEU A 285 7.35 -34.33 18.82
N SER A 286 7.34 -33.39 17.89
CA SER A 286 8.54 -32.57 17.63
C SER A 286 8.95 -31.72 18.84
N LEU A 287 7.98 -31.25 19.63
CA LEU A 287 8.21 -30.54 20.89
C LEU A 287 8.76 -31.46 21.97
N LEU A 288 8.23 -32.68 22.11
CA LEU A 288 8.74 -33.67 23.06
C LEU A 288 10.18 -34.09 22.73
N LEU A 289 10.44 -34.40 21.46
CA LEU A 289 11.75 -34.79 20.96
C LEU A 289 12.81 -33.70 21.12
N ARG A 290 12.41 -32.41 21.13
CA ARG A 290 13.30 -31.26 21.34
C ARG A 290 13.42 -30.81 22.81
N ARG A 291 12.48 -31.17 23.68
CA ARG A 291 12.50 -30.77 25.11
C ARG A 291 13.65 -31.41 25.90
N ASN A 292 14.13 -32.59 25.49
CA ASN A 292 15.27 -33.27 26.10
C ASN A 292 16.65 -32.86 25.52
N ASP A 293 16.68 -32.05 24.46
CA ASP A 293 17.92 -31.39 23.99
C ASP A 293 18.10 -30.06 24.73
N ARG A 294 18.96 -30.07 25.75
CA ARG A 294 19.12 -28.97 26.74
C ARG A 294 19.73 -27.65 26.22
N GLU A 295 19.75 -27.37 24.91
CA GLU A 295 20.55 -26.26 24.35
C GLU A 295 19.83 -25.21 23.48
N SER A 296 18.49 -25.13 23.46
CA SER A 296 17.83 -24.19 22.53
C SER A 296 16.70 -23.34 23.09
N LYS A 297 16.97 -22.56 24.14
CA LYS A 297 16.04 -21.48 24.60
C LYS A 297 15.83 -20.37 23.55
N ASP A 298 16.77 -20.15 22.63
CA ASP A 298 16.66 -19.08 21.62
C ASP A 298 15.93 -19.51 20.34
N ALA A 299 15.88 -20.80 20.02
CA ALA A 299 15.10 -21.31 18.90
C ALA A 299 13.59 -21.31 19.20
N PHE A 300 13.19 -21.44 20.48
CA PHE A 300 11.79 -21.36 20.91
C PHE A 300 11.22 -19.95 20.73
N ARG A 301 11.97 -18.90 21.08
CA ARG A 301 11.53 -17.51 20.83
C ARG A 301 11.37 -17.21 19.35
N LEU A 302 12.27 -17.71 18.50
CA LEU A 302 12.16 -17.49 17.06
C LEU A 302 11.04 -18.29 16.40
N LEU A 303 10.66 -19.44 16.97
CA LEU A 303 9.54 -20.22 16.48
C LEU A 303 8.21 -19.66 16.99
N ASP A 304 8.14 -19.21 18.24
CA ASP A 304 6.97 -18.51 18.78
C ASP A 304 6.78 -17.18 18.04
N ASP A 305 7.83 -16.37 17.83
CA ASP A 305 7.76 -15.12 17.06
C ASP A 305 7.40 -15.38 15.58
N ALA A 306 7.92 -16.46 14.97
CA ALA A 306 7.57 -16.81 13.59
C ALA A 306 6.15 -17.38 13.48
N THR A 307 5.69 -18.12 14.49
CA THR A 307 4.33 -18.68 14.53
C THR A 307 3.34 -17.57 14.83
N GLU A 308 3.65 -16.66 15.75
CA GLU A 308 2.87 -15.46 16.05
C GLU A 308 2.86 -14.51 14.85
N ALA A 309 3.97 -14.33 14.14
CA ALA A 309 4.00 -13.53 12.91
C ALA A 309 3.22 -14.19 11.77
N LEU A 310 3.28 -15.51 11.62
CA LEU A 310 2.49 -16.24 10.61
C LEU A 310 1.00 -16.25 10.96
N GLN A 311 0.66 -16.42 12.23
CA GLN A 311 -0.71 -16.30 12.74
C GLN A 311 -1.21 -14.87 12.53
N HIS A 312 -0.44 -13.85 12.91
CA HIS A 312 -0.80 -12.46 12.71
C HIS A 312 -0.96 -12.11 11.22
N ASN A 313 -0.07 -12.58 10.35
CA ASN A 313 -0.19 -12.35 8.91
C ASN A 313 -1.42 -13.07 8.34
N ARG A 314 -1.69 -14.30 8.79
CA ARG A 314 -2.88 -15.06 8.40
C ARG A 314 -4.16 -14.40 8.91
N ASP A 315 -4.18 -13.92 10.14
CA ASP A 315 -5.31 -13.22 10.76
C ASP A 315 -5.55 -11.89 10.06
N LEU A 316 -4.50 -11.13 9.76
CA LEU A 316 -4.61 -9.89 8.98
C LEU A 316 -5.12 -10.16 7.56
N LEU A 317 -4.62 -11.18 6.87
CA LEU A 317 -5.11 -11.56 5.55
C LEU A 317 -6.57 -12.02 5.61
N GLN A 318 -6.94 -12.77 6.65
CA GLN A 318 -8.31 -13.23 6.84
C GLN A 318 -9.25 -12.06 7.18
N ILE A 319 -8.84 -11.14 8.06
CA ILE A 319 -9.57 -9.90 8.36
C ILE A 319 -9.70 -9.05 7.10
N ALA A 320 -8.62 -8.87 6.32
CA ALA A 320 -8.65 -8.10 5.09
C ALA A 320 -9.62 -8.72 4.08
N LEU A 321 -9.56 -10.04 3.87
CA LEU A 321 -10.47 -10.76 2.99
C LEU A 321 -11.92 -10.73 3.48
N ASP A 322 -12.16 -10.77 4.80
CA ASP A 322 -13.50 -10.70 5.40
C ASP A 322 -14.10 -9.29 5.39
N GLN A 323 -13.27 -8.24 5.36
CA GLN A 323 -13.71 -6.84 5.22
C GLN A 323 -13.95 -6.43 3.76
N MET A 324 -13.55 -7.24 2.77
CA MET A 324 -13.82 -6.92 1.37
C MET A 324 -15.32 -7.04 1.07
N GLU A 325 -15.89 -6.00 0.46
CA GLU A 325 -17.29 -5.96 0.01
C GLU A 325 -17.55 -6.88 -1.19
N GLN A 326 -16.50 -7.44 -1.80
CA GLN A 326 -16.57 -8.42 -2.87
C GLN A 326 -16.43 -9.84 -2.32
N GLY A 327 -17.24 -10.76 -2.85
CA GLY A 327 -17.05 -12.19 -2.65
C GLY A 327 -15.82 -12.68 -3.42
N ILE A 328 -15.05 -13.58 -2.82
CA ILE A 328 -13.89 -14.21 -3.44
C ILE A 328 -13.98 -15.71 -3.21
N THR A 329 -13.67 -16.49 -4.25
CA THR A 329 -13.50 -17.94 -4.15
C THR A 329 -12.29 -18.41 -4.94
N VAL A 330 -11.65 -19.46 -4.46
CA VAL A 330 -10.59 -20.19 -5.16
C VAL A 330 -11.02 -21.63 -5.29
N PHE A 331 -11.03 -22.16 -6.51
CA PHE A 331 -11.29 -23.56 -6.80
C PHE A 331 -10.04 -24.24 -7.35
N ASP A 332 -9.85 -25.52 -7.03
CA ASP A 332 -8.77 -26.36 -7.55
C ASP A 332 -9.02 -26.79 -9.02
N ARG A 333 -8.14 -27.63 -9.56
CA ARG A 333 -8.24 -28.19 -10.92
C ARG A 333 -9.51 -29.01 -11.15
N ASP A 334 -10.09 -29.57 -10.08
CA ASP A 334 -11.30 -30.39 -10.11
C ASP A 334 -12.56 -29.55 -9.77
N PHE A 335 -12.43 -28.22 -9.76
CA PHE A 335 -13.47 -27.27 -9.38
C PHE A 335 -14.03 -27.48 -7.96
N ARG A 336 -13.17 -27.86 -7.02
CA ARG A 336 -13.49 -27.95 -5.59
C ARG A 336 -13.01 -26.70 -4.86
N LEU A 337 -13.84 -26.18 -3.96
CA LEU A 337 -13.58 -24.95 -3.23
C LEU A 337 -12.40 -25.12 -2.26
N ILE A 338 -11.33 -24.35 -2.44
CA ILE A 338 -10.16 -24.35 -1.54
C ILE A 338 -10.24 -23.17 -0.56
N CYS A 339 -10.67 -22.01 -1.03
CA CYS A 339 -10.71 -20.78 -0.25
C CYS A 339 -11.94 -19.96 -0.62
N TRP A 340 -12.53 -19.28 0.37
CA TRP A 340 -13.64 -18.35 0.19
C TRP A 340 -13.64 -17.33 1.34
N ASN A 341 -14.22 -16.15 1.13
CA ASN A 341 -14.40 -15.14 2.17
C ASN A 341 -15.86 -15.00 2.61
N ARG A 342 -16.12 -14.46 3.81
CA ARG A 342 -17.48 -14.29 4.36
C ARG A 342 -18.46 -13.67 3.37
N GLN A 343 -18.00 -12.67 2.62
CA GLN A 343 -18.84 -11.94 1.68
C GLN A 343 -19.37 -12.81 0.55
N TYR A 344 -18.60 -13.78 0.04
CA TYR A 344 -19.10 -14.71 -0.98
C TYR A 344 -20.37 -15.46 -0.51
N ARG A 345 -20.35 -15.97 0.72
CA ARG A 345 -21.52 -16.65 1.29
C ARG A 345 -22.69 -15.72 1.51
N ALA A 346 -22.43 -14.49 1.95
CA ALA A 346 -23.47 -13.48 2.16
C ALA A 346 -24.12 -13.04 0.84
N LEU A 347 -23.34 -12.91 -0.25
CA LEU A 347 -23.83 -12.53 -1.57
C LEU A 347 -24.79 -13.58 -2.15
N PHE A 348 -24.42 -14.85 -2.02
CA PHE A 348 -25.20 -15.99 -2.51
C PHE A 348 -26.13 -16.61 -1.46
N ASP A 349 -26.25 -16.03 -0.26
CA ASP A 349 -27.06 -16.53 0.85
C ASP A 349 -26.89 -18.04 1.12
N LEU A 350 -25.64 -18.52 1.14
CA LEU A 350 -25.33 -19.95 1.20
C LEU A 350 -25.31 -20.49 2.64
N PRO A 351 -25.91 -21.66 2.91
CA PRO A 351 -25.85 -22.31 4.23
C PRO A 351 -24.41 -22.68 4.61
N ASP A 352 -24.15 -22.80 5.93
CA ASP A 352 -22.81 -23.07 6.49
C ASP A 352 -22.14 -24.31 5.88
N GLU A 353 -22.94 -25.32 5.53
CA GLU A 353 -22.50 -26.58 4.94
C GLU A 353 -21.90 -26.42 3.54
N MET A 354 -22.27 -25.36 2.80
CA MET A 354 -21.77 -25.11 1.44
C MET A 354 -20.55 -24.20 1.39
N GLY A 355 -20.16 -23.61 2.53
CA GLY A 355 -18.89 -22.89 2.73
C GLY A 355 -17.76 -23.78 3.24
N GLN A 356 -17.76 -25.08 2.93
CA GLN A 356 -16.72 -26.00 3.39
C GLN A 356 -15.68 -26.21 2.30
N VAL A 357 -14.42 -26.33 2.72
CA VAL A 357 -13.32 -26.70 1.82
C VAL A 357 -13.62 -28.08 1.20
N GLY A 358 -13.47 -28.19 -0.12
CA GLY A 358 -13.70 -29.42 -0.89
C GLY A 358 -15.07 -29.54 -1.56
N VAL A 359 -16.01 -28.61 -1.29
CA VAL A 359 -17.32 -28.58 -1.96
C VAL A 359 -17.13 -28.27 -3.44
N SER A 360 -17.77 -29.06 -4.32
CA SER A 360 -17.67 -28.86 -5.77
C SER A 360 -18.52 -27.68 -6.24
N LEU A 361 -18.01 -26.93 -7.22
CA LEU A 361 -18.73 -25.85 -7.87
C LEU A 361 -20.08 -26.31 -8.44
N ASP A 362 -20.16 -27.51 -9.02
CA ASP A 362 -21.42 -28.09 -9.52
C ASP A 362 -22.47 -28.23 -8.41
N ARG A 363 -22.06 -28.63 -7.19
CA ARG A 363 -22.98 -28.77 -6.05
C ARG A 363 -23.54 -27.41 -5.63
N ILE A 364 -22.70 -26.37 -5.63
CA ILE A 364 -23.13 -25.00 -5.31
C ILE A 364 -24.10 -24.48 -6.38
N LEU A 365 -23.77 -24.65 -7.66
CA LEU A 365 -24.66 -24.23 -8.75
C LEU A 365 -25.99 -25.00 -8.74
N ARG A 366 -25.98 -26.29 -8.39
CA ARG A 366 -27.19 -27.09 -8.23
C ARG A 366 -28.09 -26.54 -7.13
N HIS A 367 -27.51 -26.17 -5.98
CA HIS A 367 -28.25 -25.58 -4.88
C HIS A 367 -28.90 -24.24 -5.27
N LEU A 368 -28.17 -23.37 -5.95
CA LEU A 368 -28.70 -22.10 -6.47
C LEU A 368 -29.85 -22.33 -7.47
N ALA A 369 -29.76 -23.39 -8.29
CA ALA A 369 -30.82 -23.75 -9.22
C ALA A 369 -32.05 -24.34 -8.51
N GLU A 370 -31.86 -25.20 -7.51
CA GLU A 370 -32.94 -25.78 -6.69
C GLU A 370 -33.68 -24.71 -5.88
N ARG A 371 -32.96 -23.68 -5.39
CA ARG A 371 -33.56 -22.52 -4.72
C ARG A 371 -34.28 -21.57 -5.68
N GLY A 372 -34.00 -21.68 -6.99
CA GLY A 372 -34.59 -20.84 -8.03
C GLY A 372 -33.86 -19.52 -8.28
N ASP A 373 -32.64 -19.33 -7.75
CA ASP A 373 -31.84 -18.13 -8.03
C ASP A 373 -31.36 -18.07 -9.47
N ILE A 374 -31.04 -19.23 -10.02
CA ILE A 374 -30.55 -19.40 -11.37
C ILE A 374 -31.43 -20.41 -12.11
N PRO A 375 -31.73 -20.19 -13.40
CA PRO A 375 -32.43 -21.19 -14.21
C PRO A 375 -31.63 -22.50 -14.33
N ALA A 376 -32.30 -23.65 -14.26
CA ALA A 376 -31.65 -24.97 -14.25
C ALA A 376 -30.86 -25.28 -15.55
N ASP A 377 -31.28 -24.70 -16.68
CA ASP A 377 -30.63 -24.75 -17.98
C ASP A 377 -29.35 -23.90 -18.05
N GLN A 378 -29.20 -22.90 -17.18
CA GLN A 378 -28.05 -22.01 -17.16
C GLN A 378 -26.84 -22.56 -16.40
N ARG A 379 -26.97 -23.70 -15.69
CA ARG A 379 -25.87 -24.29 -14.92
C ARG A 379 -24.62 -24.58 -15.76
N VAL A 380 -24.80 -25.20 -16.93
CA VAL A 380 -23.70 -25.54 -17.84
C VAL A 380 -23.09 -24.28 -18.44
N THR A 381 -23.93 -23.31 -18.78
CA THR A 381 -23.49 -22.01 -19.32
C THR A 381 -22.68 -21.23 -18.29
N MET A 382 -23.05 -21.24 -17.00
CA MET A 382 -22.30 -20.60 -15.93
C MET A 382 -20.93 -21.25 -15.73
N LEU A 383 -20.88 -22.58 -15.70
CA LEU A 383 -19.61 -23.30 -15.61
C LEU A 383 -18.69 -22.93 -16.78
N ASN A 384 -19.20 -22.96 -18.01
CA ASN A 384 -18.45 -22.60 -19.21
C ASN A 384 -17.96 -21.14 -19.19
N ARG A 385 -18.76 -20.21 -18.64
CA ARG A 385 -18.37 -18.80 -18.50
C ARG A 385 -17.29 -18.59 -17.43
N LEU A 386 -17.34 -19.33 -16.33
CA LEU A 386 -16.29 -19.28 -15.30
C LEU A 386 -14.96 -19.81 -15.83
N THR A 387 -14.98 -20.73 -16.80
CA THR A 387 -13.79 -21.35 -17.39
C THR A 387 -13.30 -20.69 -18.68
N SER A 388 -14.07 -19.80 -19.31
CA SER A 388 -13.68 -19.17 -20.58
C SER A 388 -12.73 -17.97 -20.39
N PHE A 389 -12.74 -17.34 -19.21
CA PHE A 389 -11.87 -16.21 -18.82
C PHE A 389 -11.93 -14.98 -19.75
N VAL A 390 -12.94 -14.87 -20.62
CA VAL A 390 -12.92 -13.89 -21.72
C VAL A 390 -13.30 -12.48 -21.27
N SER A 391 -14.21 -12.32 -20.30
CA SER A 391 -14.64 -11.01 -19.78
C SER A 391 -15.48 -11.14 -18.50
N PRO A 392 -15.56 -10.09 -17.67
CA PRO A 392 -16.56 -10.00 -16.62
C PRO A 392 -17.97 -10.15 -17.20
N TRP A 393 -18.86 -10.80 -16.48
CA TRP A 393 -20.24 -11.00 -16.89
C TRP A 393 -21.17 -10.85 -15.70
N GLN A 394 -22.42 -10.48 -15.97
CA GLN A 394 -23.40 -10.19 -14.94
C GLN A 394 -24.44 -11.31 -14.82
N MET A 395 -24.91 -11.54 -13.61
CA MET A 395 -26.07 -12.38 -13.33
C MET A 395 -27.00 -11.68 -12.35
N GLU A 396 -28.28 -12.00 -12.43
CA GLU A 396 -29.28 -11.57 -11.46
C GLU A 396 -29.72 -12.79 -10.65
N LEU A 397 -29.61 -12.71 -9.33
CA LEU A 397 -30.12 -13.72 -8.42
C LEU A 397 -31.62 -13.49 -8.23
N LYS A 398 -32.46 -14.39 -8.75
CA LYS A 398 -33.91 -14.18 -8.79
C LYS A 398 -34.59 -14.13 -7.42
N THR A 399 -34.08 -14.86 -6.43
CA THR A 399 -34.68 -14.86 -5.08
C THR A 399 -34.33 -13.60 -4.30
N SER A 400 -33.09 -13.13 -4.39
CA SER A 400 -32.61 -11.97 -3.62
C SER A 400 -32.74 -10.64 -4.38
N GLY A 401 -32.96 -10.67 -5.69
CA GLY A 401 -33.00 -9.48 -6.56
C GLY A 401 -31.62 -8.82 -6.76
N ARG A 402 -30.53 -9.45 -6.32
CA ARG A 402 -29.18 -8.89 -6.44
C ARG A 402 -28.62 -9.08 -7.84
N ILE A 403 -27.92 -8.06 -8.35
CA ILE A 403 -27.21 -8.11 -9.62
C ILE A 403 -25.73 -8.25 -9.30
N LEU A 404 -25.16 -9.41 -9.61
CA LEU A 404 -23.77 -9.72 -9.36
C LEU A 404 -22.95 -9.61 -10.64
N GLU A 405 -21.82 -8.93 -10.56
CA GLU A 405 -20.77 -8.97 -11.58
C GLU A 405 -19.72 -10.01 -11.20
N LEU A 406 -19.46 -10.94 -12.10
CA LEU A 406 -18.56 -12.06 -11.91
C LEU A 406 -17.34 -11.92 -12.80
N ARG A 407 -16.17 -12.14 -12.21
CA ARG A 407 -14.90 -12.20 -12.94
C ARG A 407 -14.07 -13.38 -12.46
N SER A 408 -13.62 -14.20 -13.39
CA SER A 408 -12.75 -15.35 -13.12
C SER A 408 -11.42 -15.26 -13.86
N ASN A 409 -10.35 -15.71 -13.22
CA ASN A 409 -9.01 -15.82 -13.79
C ASN A 409 -8.41 -17.21 -13.46
N PRO A 410 -7.57 -17.78 -14.33
CA PRO A 410 -6.89 -19.04 -14.07
C PRO A 410 -5.77 -18.87 -13.02
N MET A 411 -5.52 -19.92 -12.22
CA MET A 411 -4.35 -19.97 -11.32
C MET A 411 -3.13 -20.66 -11.98
N PRO A 412 -1.89 -20.29 -11.60
CA PRO A 412 -0.66 -20.92 -12.11
C PRO A 412 -0.59 -22.43 -11.88
N ASP A 413 -1.04 -22.88 -10.71
CA ASP A 413 -1.05 -24.30 -10.34
C ASP A 413 -2.27 -25.06 -10.87
N GLY A 414 -3.07 -24.45 -11.76
CA GLY A 414 -4.34 -24.99 -12.23
C GLY A 414 -5.47 -24.80 -11.21
N GLY A 415 -6.67 -24.54 -11.72
CA GLY A 415 -7.80 -24.07 -10.92
C GLY A 415 -8.19 -22.64 -11.30
N ILE A 416 -9.16 -22.06 -10.57
CA ILE A 416 -9.73 -20.75 -10.88
C ILE A 416 -9.87 -19.89 -9.63
N VAL A 417 -9.61 -18.59 -9.77
CA VAL A 417 -10.02 -17.57 -8.80
C VAL A 417 -11.19 -16.83 -9.38
N ALA A 418 -12.28 -16.72 -8.62
CA ALA A 418 -13.45 -15.95 -9.01
C ALA A 418 -13.76 -14.86 -7.97
N THR A 419 -14.18 -13.71 -8.47
CA THR A 419 -14.59 -12.54 -7.70
C THR A 419 -16.03 -12.17 -8.06
N TYR A 420 -16.79 -11.74 -7.07
CA TYR A 420 -18.23 -11.48 -7.14
C TYR A 420 -18.51 -10.11 -6.52
N ALA A 421 -18.99 -9.16 -7.31
CA ALA A 421 -19.32 -7.82 -6.84
C ALA A 421 -20.83 -7.59 -6.94
N ASP A 422 -21.45 -7.11 -5.86
CA ASP A 422 -22.83 -6.62 -5.93
C ASP A 422 -22.86 -5.25 -6.62
N ILE A 423 -23.51 -5.19 -7.78
CA ILE A 423 -23.67 -3.98 -8.57
C ILE A 423 -25.12 -3.49 -8.59
N SER A 424 -26.01 -4.05 -7.76
CA SER A 424 -27.42 -3.64 -7.70
C SER A 424 -27.57 -2.13 -7.49
N GLY A 425 -26.86 -1.57 -6.52
CA GLY A 425 -26.91 -0.12 -6.26
C GLY A 425 -26.42 0.71 -7.45
N ARG A 426 -25.40 0.24 -8.17
CA ARG A 426 -24.89 0.91 -9.37
C ARG A 426 -25.92 0.89 -10.50
N VAL A 427 -26.57 -0.26 -10.70
CA VAL A 427 -27.62 -0.41 -11.73
C VAL A 427 -28.85 0.43 -11.39
N GLU A 428 -29.27 0.47 -10.12
CA GLU A 428 -30.39 1.29 -9.68
C GLU A 428 -30.14 2.79 -9.90
N GLN A 429 -28.93 3.26 -9.55
CA GLN A 429 -28.53 4.65 -9.78
C GLN A 429 -28.52 5.00 -11.27
N ASP A 430 -28.01 4.12 -12.13
CA ASP A 430 -27.98 4.33 -13.57
C ASP A 430 -29.40 4.39 -14.17
N LEU A 431 -30.30 3.51 -13.72
CA LEU A 431 -31.71 3.53 -14.10
C LEU A 431 -32.44 4.78 -13.58
N ALA A 432 -32.17 5.22 -12.35
CA ALA A 432 -32.76 6.42 -11.79
C ALA A 432 -32.30 7.68 -12.54
N LEU A 433 -31.00 7.75 -12.88
CA LEU A 433 -30.44 8.83 -13.69
C LEU A 433 -31.09 8.87 -15.08
N LYS A 434 -31.26 7.71 -15.72
CA LYS A 434 -31.91 7.61 -17.02
C LYS A 434 -33.36 8.11 -16.98
N ARG A 435 -34.15 7.70 -15.98
CA ARG A 435 -35.53 8.18 -15.79
C ARG A 435 -35.59 9.69 -15.50
N ALA A 436 -34.65 10.21 -14.72
CA ALA A 436 -34.57 11.64 -14.43
C ALA A 436 -34.27 12.45 -15.70
N ASN A 437 -33.35 11.97 -16.54
CA ASN A 437 -33.06 12.59 -17.84
C ASN A 437 -34.28 12.58 -18.77
N GLU A 438 -34.95 11.43 -18.93
CA GLU A 438 -36.17 11.32 -19.76
C GLU A 438 -37.27 12.28 -19.28
N SER A 439 -37.47 12.39 -17.96
CA SER A 439 -38.43 13.34 -17.39
C SER A 439 -38.03 14.81 -17.61
N LEU A 440 -36.73 15.12 -17.50
CA LEU A 440 -36.20 16.45 -17.74
C LEU A 440 -36.36 16.85 -19.20
N GLU A 441 -36.05 15.96 -20.14
CA GLU A 441 -36.24 16.17 -21.58
C GLU A 441 -37.70 16.46 -21.91
N GLN A 442 -38.63 15.68 -21.34
CA GLN A 442 -40.06 15.92 -21.52
C GLN A 442 -40.48 17.30 -20.98
N ARG A 443 -40.03 17.66 -19.78
CA ARG A 443 -40.35 18.96 -19.16
C ARG A 443 -39.76 20.14 -19.95
N VAL A 444 -38.53 19.99 -20.47
CA VAL A 444 -37.90 21.00 -21.34
C VAL A 444 -38.72 21.17 -22.61
N LYS A 445 -39.17 20.09 -23.23
CA LYS A 445 -40.00 20.14 -24.43
C LYS A 445 -41.33 20.85 -24.18
N ASP A 446 -42.06 20.47 -23.13
CA ASP A 446 -43.34 21.06 -22.78
C ASP A 446 -43.20 22.56 -22.49
N ARG A 447 -42.15 22.94 -21.73
CA ARG A 447 -41.90 24.35 -21.42
C ARG A 447 -41.49 25.17 -22.65
N THR A 448 -40.75 24.55 -23.57
CA THR A 448 -40.39 25.20 -24.84
C THR A 448 -41.64 25.50 -25.66
N VAL A 449 -42.56 24.54 -25.79
CA VAL A 449 -43.84 24.74 -26.49
C VAL A 449 -44.67 25.85 -25.83
N GLU A 450 -44.78 25.85 -24.50
CA GLU A 450 -45.52 26.87 -23.78
C GLU A 450 -44.90 28.27 -23.95
N LEU A 451 -43.56 28.37 -23.84
CA LEU A 451 -42.83 29.64 -24.05
C LEU A 451 -43.01 30.16 -25.47
N THR A 452 -42.94 29.30 -26.48
CA THR A 452 -43.17 29.69 -27.88
C THR A 452 -44.59 30.23 -28.05
N ARG A 453 -45.60 29.53 -27.51
CA ARG A 453 -47.00 29.97 -27.56
C ARG A 453 -47.21 31.34 -26.88
N VAL A 454 -46.67 31.51 -25.67
CA VAL A 454 -46.78 32.78 -24.93
C VAL A 454 -46.04 33.91 -25.64
N ASN A 455 -44.88 33.63 -26.24
CA ASN A 455 -44.17 34.63 -27.04
C ASN A 455 -44.96 35.04 -28.29
N GLU A 456 -45.62 34.10 -28.97
CA GLU A 456 -46.50 34.40 -30.11
C GLU A 456 -47.71 35.24 -29.69
N GLU A 457 -48.37 34.89 -28.58
CA GLU A 457 -49.47 35.68 -28.01
C GLU A 457 -49.03 37.09 -27.62
N LEU A 458 -47.86 37.22 -26.99
CA LEU A 458 -47.29 38.51 -26.60
C LEU A 458 -46.95 39.36 -27.83
N ALA A 459 -46.37 38.77 -28.88
CA ALA A 459 -46.07 39.47 -30.13
C ALA A 459 -47.35 39.97 -30.82
N GLN A 460 -48.42 39.16 -30.82
CA GLN A 460 -49.72 39.58 -31.35
C GLN A 460 -50.33 40.72 -30.54
N ALA A 461 -50.31 40.63 -29.20
CA ALA A 461 -50.82 41.67 -28.32
C ALA A 461 -50.04 42.99 -28.48
N GLN A 462 -48.71 42.92 -28.64
CA GLN A 462 -47.88 44.10 -28.93
C GLN A 462 -48.26 44.74 -30.26
N MET A 463 -48.39 43.95 -31.34
CA MET A 463 -48.82 44.48 -32.64
C MET A 463 -50.18 45.19 -32.56
N LEU A 464 -51.18 44.57 -31.91
CA LEU A 464 -52.51 45.16 -31.74
C LEU A 464 -52.47 46.47 -30.93
N ALA A 465 -51.68 46.50 -29.85
CA ALA A 465 -51.52 47.70 -29.03
C ALA A 465 -50.85 48.84 -29.80
N GLU A 466 -49.86 48.52 -30.62
CA GLU A 466 -49.12 49.49 -31.42
C GLU A 466 -49.98 50.05 -32.57
N GLU A 467 -50.79 49.20 -33.22
CA GLU A 467 -51.77 49.61 -34.22
C GLU A 467 -52.86 50.53 -33.62
N ALA A 468 -53.38 50.20 -32.43
CA ALA A 468 -54.33 51.04 -31.72
C ALA A 468 -53.72 52.41 -31.34
N ASN A 469 -52.45 52.43 -30.95
CA ASN A 469 -51.74 53.66 -30.59
C ASN A 469 -51.48 54.55 -31.82
N LEU A 470 -51.09 53.95 -32.95
CA LEU A 470 -50.97 54.64 -34.24
C LEU A 470 -52.33 55.20 -34.69
N GLY A 471 -53.41 54.41 -34.58
CA GLY A 471 -54.77 54.85 -34.87
C GLY A 471 -55.20 56.04 -34.02
N LYS A 472 -54.95 55.98 -32.70
CA LYS A 472 -55.23 57.09 -31.77
C LYS A 472 -54.44 58.35 -32.13
N THR A 473 -53.16 58.21 -32.44
CA THR A 473 -52.30 59.34 -32.84
C THR A 473 -52.80 59.99 -34.14
N ARG A 474 -53.18 59.17 -35.12
CA ARG A 474 -53.72 59.64 -36.41
C ARG A 474 -55.08 60.34 -36.24
N PHE A 475 -55.97 59.79 -35.40
CA PHE A 475 -57.25 60.41 -35.07
C PHE A 475 -57.07 61.76 -34.37
N LEU A 476 -56.18 61.83 -33.36
CA LEU A 476 -55.88 63.08 -32.65
C LEU A 476 -55.29 64.15 -33.59
N ALA A 477 -54.42 63.75 -34.53
CA ALA A 477 -53.88 64.66 -35.53
C ALA A 477 -54.97 65.23 -36.47
N ALA A 478 -55.89 64.38 -36.94
CA ALA A 478 -57.03 64.79 -37.79
C ALA A 478 -58.01 65.69 -37.03
N ALA A 479 -58.42 65.30 -35.81
CA ALA A 479 -59.29 66.10 -34.97
C ALA A 479 -58.66 67.46 -34.61
N GLY A 480 -57.34 67.48 -34.36
CA GLY A 480 -56.59 68.71 -34.15
C GLY A 480 -56.64 69.64 -35.36
N HIS A 481 -56.45 69.11 -36.57
CA HIS A 481 -56.58 69.88 -37.81
C HIS A 481 -57.99 70.49 -37.96
N ASP A 482 -59.04 69.68 -37.77
CA ASP A 482 -60.43 70.11 -37.97
C ASP A 482 -60.91 71.11 -36.91
N ILE A 483 -60.35 71.07 -35.69
CA ILE A 483 -60.61 72.07 -34.65
C ILE A 483 -59.85 73.37 -34.92
N LEU A 484 -58.61 73.28 -35.42
CA LEU A 484 -57.77 74.46 -35.70
C LEU A 484 -58.31 75.31 -36.85
N GLN A 485 -58.93 74.71 -37.86
CA GLN A 485 -59.52 75.42 -39.00
C GLN A 485 -60.54 76.52 -38.59
N PRO A 486 -61.62 76.21 -37.86
CA PRO A 486 -62.59 77.21 -37.42
C PRO A 486 -61.99 78.16 -36.37
N LEU A 487 -61.06 77.70 -35.54
CA LEU A 487 -60.45 78.53 -34.48
C LEU A 487 -59.51 79.59 -35.08
N ASN A 488 -58.75 79.24 -36.12
CA ASN A 488 -57.97 80.18 -36.91
C ASN A 488 -58.88 81.15 -37.70
N ALA A 489 -59.98 80.66 -38.27
CA ALA A 489 -60.97 81.52 -38.92
C ALA A 489 -61.61 82.51 -37.94
N ALA A 490 -61.98 82.09 -36.74
CA ALA A 490 -62.50 82.96 -35.69
C ALA A 490 -61.48 84.01 -35.23
N ARG A 491 -60.19 83.65 -35.15
CA ARG A 491 -59.10 84.59 -34.86
C ARG A 491 -58.94 85.65 -35.95
N LEU A 492 -59.10 85.28 -37.22
CA LEU A 492 -59.11 86.21 -38.36
C LEU A 492 -60.32 87.16 -38.37
N TYR A 493 -61.45 86.77 -37.79
CA TYR A 493 -62.64 87.64 -37.65
C TYR A 493 -62.59 88.58 -36.43
N CYS A 494 -61.73 88.30 -35.45
CA CYS A 494 -61.55 89.13 -34.25
C CYS A 494 -60.36 90.11 -34.36
N SER A 495 -59.70 90.16 -35.51
CA SER A 495 -58.70 91.17 -35.90
C SER A 495 -59.27 92.05 -37.01
#